data_AF-A0A971B383-F1
#
_entry.id   AF-A0A971B383-F1
#
_cell.length_a   1.000
_cell.length_b   1.000
_cell.length_c   1.000
_cell.angle_alpha   90.00
_cell.angle_beta   90.00
_cell.angle_gamma   90.00
#
_symmetry.space_group_name_H-M   'P 1'
#
loop_
_entity.id
_entity.type
_entity.pdbx_description
1 polymer ?
#
loop_
_entity_poly.entity_id
_entity_poly.type
_entity_poly.pdbx_seq_one_letter_code
_entity_poly.pdbx_strand_id
1 'polypeptide(L)'
;MIKNERQYRITKAQVGKFERALNEVSSREGIDPLLARLESDALRSQMDELQQHLEEYEALRAGECGVITVESFEELPQALVRARIALGMSQKDLADRLGMKEQQLQRYEATDYQSASMARLREIVDALGVSVREEVFLPTKPTSASALFDRLRNAGIDRDFVRRRILPPALAERVFCTSPNPTEVEITNVATIVGRVFKWGVDELFGTPPLRLHTEAAGLARFKVPAGADERKVSAYTVYAHYLALLVLQATPDLEPKRVPTDADEFHEEVLAECGAVNLENVLRFLWKLGIPVLPLNDSGAFHGAFWRVDGRNIIVLKQRTMSNARWANDCLHETFHAGQEPNEPERSIIEESEMSPERRDSVEEQEATRFAGDVMLDGRAEELAQMCVHAAGGRVDRLKRAVEMVADNEDVEVGALANYMAFRLSLQDVNWWGAATNLQSSDSNPWELARDRLLPRLKLDRLNDIDRQILLQALTTTEE
;
A
#
# COMPACT_ATOMS: atom_id res chain seq x y z
N MET A 1 -4.94 -27.91 -9.83
CA MET A 1 -5.50 -28.11 -8.47
C MET A 1 -5.52 -29.60 -8.06
N ILE A 2 -5.03 -29.91 -6.86
CA ILE A 2 -5.11 -31.24 -6.23
C ILE A 2 -6.42 -31.34 -5.41
N LYS A 3 -7.21 -32.40 -5.62
CA LYS A 3 -8.54 -32.57 -5.02
C LYS A 3 -8.59 -33.60 -3.89
N ASN A 4 -7.60 -34.49 -3.81
CA ASN A 4 -7.57 -35.55 -2.79
C ASN A 4 -6.16 -36.06 -2.47
N GLU A 5 -6.06 -36.82 -1.40
CA GLU A 5 -4.82 -37.39 -0.87
C GLU A 5 -4.08 -38.30 -1.87
N ARG A 6 -4.81 -39.00 -2.76
CA ARG A 6 -4.20 -39.82 -3.81
C ARG A 6 -3.48 -38.95 -4.84
N GLN A 7 -4.13 -37.88 -5.30
CA GLN A 7 -3.54 -36.91 -6.23
C GLN A 7 -2.35 -36.21 -5.58
N TYR A 8 -2.44 -35.82 -4.30
CA TYR A 8 -1.34 -35.23 -3.53
C TYR A 8 -0.07 -36.12 -3.57
N ARG A 9 -0.21 -37.42 -3.27
CA ARG A 9 0.92 -38.37 -3.30
C ARG A 9 1.51 -38.56 -4.70
N ILE A 10 0.66 -38.58 -5.74
CA ILE A 10 1.10 -38.71 -7.13
C ILE A 10 1.87 -37.46 -7.55
N THR A 11 1.33 -36.27 -7.27
CA THR A 11 1.98 -34.99 -7.59
C THR A 11 3.31 -34.83 -6.86
N LYS A 12 3.36 -35.15 -5.57
CA LYS A 12 4.61 -35.13 -4.77
C LYS A 12 5.66 -36.08 -5.33
N ALA A 13 5.27 -37.29 -5.73
CA ALA A 13 6.18 -38.23 -6.39
C ALA A 13 6.64 -37.75 -7.77
N GLN A 14 5.81 -36.98 -8.48
CA GLN A 14 6.14 -36.40 -9.79
C GLN A 14 7.12 -35.23 -9.65
N VAL A 15 6.96 -34.34 -8.65
CA VAL A 15 7.94 -33.29 -8.31
C VAL A 15 9.31 -33.92 -8.04
N GLY A 16 9.39 -34.98 -7.22
CA GLY A 16 10.64 -35.69 -6.98
C GLY A 16 11.24 -36.44 -8.20
N LYS A 17 10.50 -36.60 -9.30
CA LYS A 17 11.07 -37.05 -10.58
C LYS A 17 11.65 -35.87 -11.37
N PHE A 18 10.98 -34.72 -11.35
CA PHE A 18 11.47 -33.49 -11.98
C PHE A 18 12.76 -32.99 -11.31
N GLU A 19 12.86 -33.04 -9.98
CA GLU A 19 14.08 -32.73 -9.24
C GLU A 19 15.26 -33.63 -9.65
N ARG A 20 15.00 -34.94 -9.81
CA ARG A 20 16.02 -35.88 -10.28
C ARG A 20 16.43 -35.61 -11.74
N ALA A 21 15.47 -35.32 -12.61
CA ALA A 21 15.75 -34.97 -14.00
C ALA A 21 16.57 -33.67 -14.11
N LEU A 22 16.27 -32.65 -13.30
CA LEU A 22 17.06 -31.41 -13.22
C LEU A 22 18.51 -31.67 -12.78
N ASN A 23 18.71 -32.55 -11.79
CA ASN A 23 20.05 -32.96 -11.34
C ASN A 23 20.81 -33.79 -12.39
N GLU A 24 20.11 -34.57 -13.21
CA GLU A 24 20.70 -35.29 -14.34
C GLU A 24 21.12 -34.34 -15.46
N VAL A 25 20.34 -33.30 -15.77
CA VAL A 25 20.70 -32.29 -16.78
C VAL A 25 21.92 -31.48 -16.34
N SER A 26 22.03 -31.12 -15.07
CA SER A 26 23.17 -30.36 -14.52
C SER A 26 24.48 -31.17 -14.43
N SER A 27 24.40 -32.51 -14.49
CA SER A 27 25.57 -33.41 -14.42
C SER A 27 26.01 -33.99 -15.76
N ARG A 28 25.34 -33.66 -16.88
CA ARG A 28 25.73 -34.10 -18.23
C ARG A 28 26.87 -33.25 -18.78
N GLU A 29 28.00 -33.88 -19.07
CA GLU A 29 29.14 -33.25 -19.75
C GLU A 29 28.99 -33.32 -21.28
N GLY A 30 29.34 -32.24 -21.99
CA GLY A 30 29.39 -32.20 -23.46
C GLY A 30 28.12 -31.73 -24.18
N ILE A 31 27.14 -31.16 -23.46
CA ILE A 31 25.94 -30.54 -24.05
C ILE A 31 26.20 -29.06 -24.31
N ASP A 32 25.64 -28.54 -25.41
CA ASP A 32 25.63 -27.11 -25.69
C ASP A 32 24.98 -26.32 -24.53
N PRO A 33 25.64 -25.29 -23.97
CA PRO A 33 25.14 -24.57 -22.79
C PRO A 33 23.74 -23.96 -22.95
N LEU A 34 23.35 -23.59 -24.18
CA LEU A 34 22.02 -23.04 -24.45
C LEU A 34 20.96 -24.13 -24.39
N LEU A 35 21.24 -25.32 -24.93
CA LEU A 35 20.33 -26.47 -24.88
C LEU A 35 20.11 -26.97 -23.45
N ALA A 36 21.19 -27.06 -22.65
CA ALA A 36 21.09 -27.46 -21.25
C ALA A 36 20.25 -26.46 -20.41
N ARG A 37 20.36 -25.16 -20.71
CA ARG A 37 19.56 -24.12 -20.08
C ARG A 37 18.09 -24.20 -20.45
N LEU A 38 17.77 -24.37 -21.74
CA LEU A 38 16.38 -24.52 -22.20
C LEU A 38 15.70 -25.76 -21.62
N GLU A 39 16.40 -26.90 -21.57
CA GLU A 39 15.89 -28.13 -20.95
C GLU A 39 15.64 -27.93 -19.45
N SER A 40 16.57 -27.27 -18.75
CA SER A 40 16.43 -26.95 -17.32
C SER A 40 15.28 -26.00 -17.03
N ASP A 41 15.12 -24.95 -17.83
CA ASP A 41 14.07 -23.94 -17.65
C ASP A 41 12.68 -24.53 -17.90
N ALA A 42 12.53 -25.42 -18.89
CA ALA A 42 11.28 -26.14 -19.15
C ALA A 42 10.89 -27.09 -18.00
N LEU A 43 11.88 -27.83 -17.45
CA LEU A 43 11.65 -28.72 -16.31
C LEU A 43 11.31 -27.92 -15.04
N ARG A 44 11.96 -26.78 -14.81
CA ARG A 44 11.66 -25.88 -13.69
C ARG A 44 10.23 -25.33 -13.77
N SER A 45 9.83 -24.81 -14.92
CA SER A 45 8.47 -24.27 -15.09
C SER A 45 7.37 -25.30 -14.78
N GLN A 46 7.54 -26.57 -15.20
CA GLN A 46 6.56 -27.62 -14.84
C GLN A 46 6.64 -28.06 -13.38
N MET A 47 7.82 -28.00 -12.77
CA MET A 47 7.99 -28.31 -11.35
C MET A 47 7.33 -27.24 -10.48
N ASP A 48 7.53 -25.96 -10.81
CA ASP A 48 6.96 -24.82 -10.09
C ASP A 48 5.42 -24.88 -10.07
N GLU A 49 4.79 -25.22 -11.22
CA GLU A 49 3.34 -25.41 -11.30
C GLU A 49 2.84 -26.55 -10.37
N LEU A 50 3.58 -27.66 -10.29
CA LEU A 50 3.22 -28.78 -9.42
C LEU A 50 3.47 -28.47 -7.94
N GLN A 51 4.49 -27.68 -7.62
CA GLN A 51 4.77 -27.20 -6.26
C GLN A 51 3.68 -26.24 -5.79
N GLN A 52 3.27 -25.28 -6.62
CA GLN A 52 2.15 -24.38 -6.32
C GLN A 52 0.86 -25.15 -5.99
N HIS A 53 0.57 -26.21 -6.76
CA HIS A 53 -0.58 -27.08 -6.48
C HIS A 53 -0.48 -27.87 -5.16
N LEU A 54 0.74 -28.21 -4.72
CA LEU A 54 0.98 -28.87 -3.43
C LEU A 54 0.81 -27.88 -2.27
N GLU A 55 1.39 -26.69 -2.39
CA GLU A 55 1.25 -25.61 -1.40
C GLU A 55 -0.20 -25.21 -1.21
N GLU A 56 -0.96 -25.04 -2.30
CA GLU A 56 -2.40 -24.77 -2.26
C GLU A 56 -3.16 -25.85 -1.46
N TYR A 57 -2.87 -27.13 -1.72
CA TYR A 57 -3.52 -28.24 -1.01
C TYR A 57 -3.14 -28.31 0.47
N GLU A 58 -1.88 -28.04 0.80
CA GLU A 58 -1.38 -28.03 2.17
C GLU A 58 -1.96 -26.88 2.99
N ALA A 59 -2.02 -25.67 2.43
CA ALA A 59 -2.64 -24.50 3.05
C ALA A 59 -4.14 -24.72 3.31
N LEU A 60 -4.86 -25.29 2.34
CA LEU A 60 -6.27 -25.67 2.53
C LEU A 60 -6.40 -26.68 3.67
N ARG A 61 -5.58 -27.74 3.68
CA ARG A 61 -5.63 -28.78 4.71
C ARG A 61 -5.27 -28.26 6.12
N ALA A 62 -4.42 -27.25 6.21
CA ALA A 62 -4.06 -26.60 7.47
C ALA A 62 -5.22 -25.77 8.07
N GLY A 63 -6.29 -25.53 7.31
CA GLY A 63 -7.46 -24.79 7.77
C GLY A 63 -7.24 -23.28 7.84
N GLU A 64 -6.23 -22.76 7.16
CA GLU A 64 -5.83 -21.34 7.17
C GLU A 64 -6.79 -20.42 6.40
N CYS A 65 -7.79 -20.98 5.72
CA CYS A 65 -8.74 -20.23 4.89
C CYS A 65 -10.12 -20.14 5.54
N GLY A 66 -10.40 -19.03 6.23
CA GLY A 66 -11.74 -18.74 6.79
C GLY A 66 -12.78 -18.30 5.74
N VAL A 67 -12.34 -17.86 4.55
CA VAL A 67 -13.19 -17.41 3.44
C VAL A 67 -12.55 -17.87 2.12
N ILE A 68 -13.35 -18.38 1.19
CA ILE A 68 -12.94 -18.73 -0.19
C ILE A 68 -13.63 -17.76 -1.14
N THR A 69 -12.87 -16.92 -1.83
CA THR A 69 -13.37 -15.97 -2.83
C THR A 69 -13.31 -16.58 -4.23
N VAL A 70 -14.32 -16.30 -5.06
CA VAL A 70 -14.39 -16.70 -6.47
C VAL A 70 -14.65 -15.46 -7.33
N GLU A 71 -14.05 -15.41 -8.51
CA GLU A 71 -14.15 -14.24 -9.40
C GLU A 71 -15.28 -14.37 -10.43
N SER A 72 -15.70 -15.60 -10.67
CA SER A 72 -16.73 -15.96 -11.63
C SER A 72 -17.61 -17.09 -11.10
N PHE A 73 -18.82 -17.20 -11.66
CA PHE A 73 -19.71 -18.32 -11.36
C PHE A 73 -19.11 -19.67 -11.78
N GLU A 74 -18.23 -19.68 -12.79
CA GLU A 74 -17.58 -20.88 -13.32
C GLU A 74 -16.57 -21.50 -12.33
N GLU A 75 -16.05 -20.71 -11.39
CA GLU A 75 -15.11 -21.17 -10.36
C GLU A 75 -15.80 -21.77 -9.12
N LEU A 76 -17.12 -21.55 -8.96
CA LEU A 76 -17.90 -22.03 -7.81
C LEU A 76 -17.72 -23.54 -7.57
N PRO A 77 -17.72 -24.43 -8.58
CA PRO A 77 -17.50 -25.85 -8.36
C PRO A 77 -16.14 -26.18 -7.73
N GLN A 78 -15.08 -25.48 -8.13
CA GLN A 78 -13.75 -25.68 -7.57
C GLN A 78 -13.67 -25.16 -6.13
N ALA A 79 -14.33 -24.04 -5.83
CA ALA A 79 -14.44 -23.51 -4.48
C ALA A 79 -15.13 -24.48 -3.51
N LEU A 80 -16.15 -25.23 -3.97
CA LEU A 80 -16.78 -26.28 -3.15
C LEU A 80 -15.82 -27.43 -2.84
N VAL A 81 -14.94 -27.81 -3.77
CA VAL A 81 -13.89 -28.81 -3.53
C VAL A 81 -12.85 -28.27 -2.54
N ARG A 82 -12.43 -27.01 -2.69
CA ARG A 82 -11.52 -26.34 -1.74
C ARG A 82 -12.11 -26.32 -0.33
N ALA A 83 -13.38 -25.93 -0.20
CA ALA A 83 -14.09 -25.92 1.07
C ALA A 83 -14.14 -27.30 1.73
N ARG A 84 -14.39 -28.36 0.95
CA ARG A 84 -14.35 -29.74 1.46
C ARG A 84 -12.99 -30.08 2.06
N ILE A 85 -11.90 -29.75 1.35
CA ILE A 85 -10.53 -30.02 1.80
C ILE A 85 -10.23 -29.21 3.06
N ALA A 86 -10.60 -27.93 3.09
CA ALA A 86 -10.40 -27.06 4.25
C ALA A 86 -11.13 -27.52 5.51
N LEU A 87 -12.31 -28.13 5.33
CA LEU A 87 -13.09 -28.75 6.41
C LEU A 87 -12.57 -30.15 6.80
N GLY A 88 -11.48 -30.62 6.21
CA GLY A 88 -10.87 -31.92 6.49
C GLY A 88 -11.71 -33.13 6.05
N MET A 89 -12.72 -32.94 5.19
CA MET A 89 -13.62 -34.00 4.76
C MET A 89 -13.05 -34.78 3.57
N SER A 90 -13.10 -36.11 3.63
CA SER A 90 -12.83 -36.94 2.45
C SER A 90 -14.03 -36.97 1.50
N GLN A 91 -13.80 -37.42 0.26
CA GLN A 91 -14.89 -37.66 -0.70
C GLN A 91 -15.88 -38.71 -0.17
N LYS A 92 -15.41 -39.68 0.61
CA LYS A 92 -16.30 -40.65 1.25
C LYS A 92 -17.20 -39.99 2.30
N ASP A 93 -16.62 -39.13 3.15
CA ASP A 93 -17.36 -38.46 4.23
C ASP A 93 -18.47 -37.55 3.68
N LEU A 94 -18.17 -36.79 2.62
CA LEU A 94 -19.17 -35.96 1.97
C LEU A 94 -20.25 -36.82 1.26
N ALA A 95 -19.86 -37.92 0.63
CA ALA A 95 -20.81 -38.83 -0.02
C ALA A 95 -21.76 -39.50 0.99
N ASP A 96 -21.24 -39.93 2.14
CA ASP A 96 -22.02 -40.52 3.23
C ASP A 96 -23.01 -39.48 3.80
N ARG A 97 -22.58 -38.24 3.98
CA ARG A 97 -23.43 -37.13 4.43
C ARG A 97 -24.54 -36.75 3.44
N LEU A 98 -24.28 -36.94 2.14
CA LEU A 98 -25.24 -36.73 1.06
C LEU A 98 -26.12 -37.97 0.77
N GLY A 99 -25.90 -39.09 1.46
CA GLY A 99 -26.63 -40.34 1.23
C GLY A 99 -26.39 -40.95 -0.16
N MET A 100 -25.20 -40.74 -0.74
CA MET A 100 -24.85 -41.24 -2.07
C MET A 100 -23.58 -42.09 -2.07
N LYS A 101 -23.33 -42.79 -3.19
CA LYS A 101 -22.11 -43.60 -3.33
C LYS A 101 -20.89 -42.71 -3.58
N GLU A 102 -19.77 -43.01 -2.94
CA GLU A 102 -18.48 -42.30 -3.12
C GLU A 102 -18.09 -42.15 -4.61
N GLN A 103 -18.27 -43.21 -5.41
CA GLN A 103 -17.97 -43.18 -6.85
C GLN A 103 -18.77 -42.10 -7.61
N GLN A 104 -19.96 -41.75 -7.14
CA GLN A 104 -20.79 -40.71 -7.75
C GLN A 104 -20.24 -39.32 -7.43
N LEU A 105 -19.84 -39.07 -6.17
CA LEU A 105 -19.20 -37.81 -5.80
C LEU A 105 -17.84 -37.64 -6.48
N GLN A 106 -17.04 -38.70 -6.59
CA GLN A 106 -15.79 -38.69 -7.34
C GLN A 106 -15.98 -38.27 -8.80
N ARG A 107 -17.06 -38.75 -9.44
CA ARG A 107 -17.40 -38.34 -10.82
C ARG A 107 -17.76 -36.86 -10.88
N TYR A 108 -18.55 -36.36 -9.93
CA TYR A 108 -18.89 -34.93 -9.88
C TYR A 108 -17.65 -34.06 -9.67
N GLU A 109 -16.78 -34.37 -8.71
CA GLU A 109 -15.56 -33.58 -8.48
C GLU A 109 -14.55 -33.70 -9.63
N ALA A 110 -14.53 -34.83 -10.35
CA ALA A 110 -13.67 -35.00 -11.52
C ALA A 110 -14.10 -34.10 -12.70
N THR A 111 -15.41 -33.83 -12.83
CA THR A 111 -15.97 -32.99 -13.91
C THR A 111 -16.36 -31.60 -13.44
N ASP A 112 -15.81 -31.12 -12.32
CA ASP A 112 -16.15 -29.82 -11.72
C ASP A 112 -17.67 -29.60 -11.62
N TYR A 113 -18.38 -30.65 -11.21
CA TYR A 113 -19.83 -30.69 -11.04
C TYR A 113 -20.63 -30.31 -12.29
N GLN A 114 -20.05 -30.32 -13.49
CA GLN A 114 -20.72 -29.93 -14.75
C GLN A 114 -22.02 -30.70 -15.02
N SER A 115 -22.11 -31.94 -14.55
CA SER A 115 -23.31 -32.78 -14.69
C SER A 115 -24.26 -32.74 -13.48
N ALA A 116 -23.96 -31.94 -12.45
CA ALA A 116 -24.80 -31.80 -11.27
C ALA A 116 -25.89 -30.75 -11.50
N SER A 117 -27.10 -31.00 -11.02
CA SER A 117 -28.16 -29.98 -11.05
C SER A 117 -27.92 -28.90 -9.99
N MET A 118 -28.50 -27.70 -10.17
CA MET A 118 -28.44 -26.64 -9.15
C MET A 118 -29.01 -27.10 -7.79
N ALA A 119 -30.07 -27.92 -7.80
CA ALA A 119 -30.60 -28.54 -6.59
C ALA A 119 -29.55 -29.44 -5.90
N ARG A 120 -28.75 -30.17 -6.69
CA ARG A 120 -27.66 -31.00 -6.16
C ARG A 120 -26.53 -30.16 -5.57
N LEU A 121 -26.14 -29.06 -6.24
CA LEU A 121 -25.12 -28.14 -5.71
C LEU A 121 -25.55 -27.52 -4.38
N ARG A 122 -26.84 -27.18 -4.24
CA ARG A 122 -27.40 -26.73 -2.96
C ARG A 122 -27.30 -27.79 -1.87
N GLU A 123 -27.68 -29.04 -2.16
CA GLU A 123 -27.52 -30.15 -1.21
C GLU A 123 -26.05 -30.31 -0.76
N ILE A 124 -25.10 -30.13 -1.67
CA ILE A 124 -23.65 -30.18 -1.38
C ILE A 124 -23.23 -29.01 -0.48
N VAL A 125 -23.67 -27.79 -0.78
CA VAL A 125 -23.41 -26.59 0.04
C VAL A 125 -23.95 -26.79 1.47
N ASP A 126 -25.18 -27.27 1.59
CA ASP A 126 -25.82 -27.56 2.88
C ASP A 126 -25.08 -28.69 3.64
N ALA A 127 -24.65 -29.74 2.93
CA ALA A 127 -23.88 -30.84 3.51
C ALA A 127 -22.46 -30.42 3.94
N LEU A 128 -21.84 -29.45 3.26
CA LEU A 128 -20.57 -28.86 3.67
C LEU A 128 -20.75 -27.88 4.84
N GLY A 129 -21.95 -27.35 5.07
CA GLY A 129 -22.22 -26.34 6.10
C GLY A 129 -21.61 -24.98 5.76
N VAL A 130 -21.37 -24.70 4.48
CA VAL A 130 -20.81 -23.44 3.99
C VAL A 130 -21.93 -22.48 3.64
N SER A 131 -21.74 -21.20 3.95
CA SER A 131 -22.66 -20.14 3.51
C SER A 131 -22.11 -19.51 2.24
N VAL A 132 -22.83 -19.69 1.13
CA VAL A 132 -22.52 -19.01 -0.13
C VAL A 132 -23.32 -17.70 -0.15
N ARG A 133 -22.61 -16.56 -0.14
CA ARG A 133 -23.19 -15.24 -0.33
C ARG A 133 -22.83 -14.78 -1.74
N GLU A 134 -23.83 -14.57 -2.59
CA GLU A 134 -23.64 -14.11 -3.96
C GLU A 134 -24.29 -12.75 -4.17
N GLU A 135 -23.56 -11.87 -4.86
CA GLU A 135 -24.10 -10.64 -5.43
C GLU A 135 -24.37 -10.89 -6.92
N VAL A 136 -25.64 -10.85 -7.34
CA VAL A 136 -26.02 -11.04 -8.74
C VAL A 136 -25.99 -9.68 -9.45
N PHE A 137 -25.00 -9.50 -10.32
CA PHE A 137 -24.86 -8.28 -11.09
C PHE A 137 -25.75 -8.32 -12.34
N LEU A 138 -26.67 -7.37 -12.45
CA LEU A 138 -27.49 -7.19 -13.66
C LEU A 138 -26.68 -6.45 -14.73
N PRO A 139 -26.67 -6.90 -16.01
CA PRO A 139 -26.11 -6.15 -17.12
C PRO A 139 -27.00 -4.94 -17.41
N THR A 140 -26.82 -3.91 -16.62
CA THR A 140 -27.25 -2.57 -17.02
C THR A 140 -26.14 -2.03 -17.91
N LYS A 141 -26.49 -1.48 -19.08
CA LYS A 141 -25.70 -0.41 -19.67
C LYS A 141 -26.13 0.87 -18.97
N PRO A 142 -25.35 1.43 -18.05
CA PRO A 142 -25.49 2.83 -17.77
C PRO A 142 -24.19 3.53 -18.16
N THR A 143 -24.17 4.08 -19.37
CA THR A 143 -23.40 5.31 -19.65
C THR A 143 -24.06 6.50 -18.94
N SER A 144 -24.56 6.31 -17.70
CA SER A 144 -25.09 7.40 -16.89
C SER A 144 -24.01 7.84 -15.91
N ALA A 145 -23.90 9.15 -15.72
CA ALA A 145 -22.96 9.72 -14.75
C ALA A 145 -23.21 9.16 -13.34
N SER A 146 -24.47 8.98 -12.95
CA SER A 146 -24.81 8.45 -11.63
C SER A 146 -24.24 7.05 -11.42
N ALA A 147 -24.39 6.16 -12.38
CA ALA A 147 -23.92 4.79 -12.26
C ALA A 147 -22.39 4.71 -12.22
N LEU A 148 -21.69 5.52 -13.02
CA LEU A 148 -20.24 5.63 -12.93
C LEU A 148 -19.81 6.08 -11.53
N PHE A 149 -20.38 7.16 -11.01
CA PHE A 149 -20.03 7.67 -9.68
C PHE A 149 -20.45 6.74 -8.54
N ASP A 150 -21.54 5.98 -8.67
CA ASP A 150 -21.93 4.96 -7.70
C ASP A 150 -20.89 3.83 -7.66
N ARG A 151 -20.37 3.42 -8.82
CA ARG A 151 -19.31 2.40 -8.89
C ARG A 151 -17.98 2.90 -8.34
N LEU A 152 -17.59 4.13 -8.67
CA LEU A 152 -16.40 4.76 -8.09
C LEU A 152 -16.52 4.87 -6.57
N ARG A 153 -17.68 5.28 -6.04
CA ARG A 153 -17.93 5.33 -4.59
C ARG A 153 -17.78 3.95 -3.94
N ASN A 154 -18.30 2.90 -4.59
CA ASN A 154 -18.16 1.53 -4.08
C ASN A 154 -16.70 1.04 -4.05
N ALA A 155 -15.84 1.61 -4.89
CA ALA A 155 -14.39 1.41 -4.91
C ALA A 155 -13.61 2.37 -3.98
N GLY A 156 -14.29 3.19 -3.16
CA GLY A 156 -13.66 4.13 -2.24
C GLY A 156 -13.32 5.50 -2.85
N ILE A 157 -13.82 5.81 -4.04
CA ILE A 157 -13.54 7.06 -4.76
C ILE A 157 -14.78 7.95 -4.75
N ASP A 158 -14.77 8.97 -3.90
CA ASP A 158 -15.89 9.89 -3.76
C ASP A 158 -16.00 10.86 -4.95
N ARG A 159 -17.24 11.28 -5.26
CA ARG A 159 -17.54 12.24 -6.34
C ARG A 159 -16.75 13.55 -6.20
N ASP A 160 -16.60 14.04 -4.97
CA ASP A 160 -15.83 15.25 -4.68
C ASP A 160 -14.33 15.08 -4.92
N PHE A 161 -13.80 13.88 -4.64
CA PHE A 161 -12.40 13.57 -4.91
C PHE A 161 -12.12 13.57 -6.41
N VAL A 162 -12.97 12.92 -7.21
CA VAL A 162 -12.87 12.94 -8.68
C VAL A 162 -12.89 14.38 -9.21
N ARG A 163 -13.83 15.19 -8.71
CA ARG A 163 -13.96 16.60 -9.10
C ARG A 163 -12.72 17.43 -8.80
N ARG A 164 -12.16 17.30 -7.59
CA ARG A 164 -11.09 18.19 -7.09
C ARG A 164 -9.69 17.74 -7.47
N ARG A 165 -9.47 16.44 -7.64
CA ARG A 165 -8.13 15.85 -7.75
C ARG A 165 -7.83 15.13 -9.05
N ILE A 166 -8.85 14.69 -9.78
CA ILE A 166 -8.66 13.85 -10.97
C ILE A 166 -9.02 14.62 -12.25
N LEU A 167 -10.14 15.34 -12.27
CA LEU A 167 -10.62 15.96 -13.50
C LEU A 167 -10.05 17.35 -13.73
N PRO A 168 -9.62 17.68 -14.95
CA PRO A 168 -9.28 19.04 -15.35
C PRO A 168 -10.37 20.06 -14.97
N PRO A 169 -10.05 21.30 -14.53
CA PRO A 169 -11.04 22.22 -13.99
C PRO A 169 -12.19 22.50 -14.95
N ALA A 170 -11.89 22.68 -16.24
CA ALA A 170 -12.90 22.92 -17.27
C ALA A 170 -13.85 21.73 -17.49
N LEU A 171 -13.36 20.49 -17.36
CA LEU A 171 -14.23 19.30 -17.46
C LEU A 171 -15.03 19.10 -16.18
N ALA A 172 -14.41 19.32 -15.02
CA ALA A 172 -15.08 19.28 -13.73
C ALA A 172 -16.26 20.26 -13.67
N GLU A 173 -16.06 21.50 -14.12
CA GLU A 173 -17.11 22.52 -14.17
C GLU A 173 -18.31 22.07 -15.03
N ARG A 174 -18.07 21.56 -16.23
CA ARG A 174 -19.15 21.10 -17.12
C ARG A 174 -19.94 19.92 -16.54
N VAL A 175 -19.24 18.95 -15.97
CA VAL A 175 -19.84 17.70 -15.45
C VAL A 175 -20.56 17.91 -14.12
N PHE A 176 -20.07 18.81 -13.26
CA PHE A 176 -20.60 18.97 -11.91
C PHE A 176 -21.41 20.24 -11.67
N CYS A 177 -21.21 21.31 -12.46
CA CYS A 177 -21.83 22.61 -12.22
C CYS A 177 -22.78 23.05 -13.35
N THR A 178 -22.40 22.85 -14.62
CA THR A 178 -23.11 23.46 -15.75
C THR A 178 -24.26 22.62 -16.30
N SER A 179 -24.16 21.28 -16.28
CA SER A 179 -25.20 20.41 -16.83
C SER A 179 -25.81 19.49 -15.77
N PRO A 180 -27.15 19.45 -15.63
CA PRO A 180 -27.82 18.48 -14.77
C PRO A 180 -27.65 17.03 -15.28
N ASN A 181 -27.38 16.85 -16.59
CA ASN A 181 -27.10 15.56 -17.23
C ASN A 181 -25.88 15.71 -18.15
N PRO A 182 -24.68 15.29 -17.72
CA PRO A 182 -23.50 15.28 -18.56
C PRO A 182 -23.71 14.47 -19.83
N THR A 183 -23.09 14.88 -20.93
CA THR A 183 -23.15 14.14 -22.20
C THR A 183 -22.38 12.82 -22.11
N GLU A 184 -22.70 11.85 -22.97
CA GLU A 184 -22.00 10.57 -23.02
C GLU A 184 -20.49 10.75 -23.27
N VAL A 185 -20.11 11.71 -24.13
CA VAL A 185 -18.71 12.07 -24.39
C VAL A 185 -18.00 12.57 -23.13
N GLU A 186 -18.66 13.42 -22.34
CA GLU A 186 -18.09 13.90 -21.08
C GLU A 186 -17.94 12.77 -20.06
N ILE A 187 -18.93 11.89 -19.96
CA ILE A 187 -18.90 10.73 -19.06
C ILE A 187 -17.78 9.75 -19.46
N THR A 188 -17.59 9.50 -20.75
CA THR A 188 -16.48 8.70 -21.27
C THR A 188 -15.12 9.36 -21.01
N ASN A 189 -15.02 10.69 -21.11
CA ASN A 189 -13.80 11.41 -20.76
C ASN A 189 -13.48 11.30 -19.26
N VAL A 190 -14.48 11.42 -18.39
CA VAL A 190 -14.32 11.17 -16.94
C VAL A 190 -13.80 9.76 -16.71
N ALA A 191 -14.44 8.75 -17.30
CA ALA A 191 -14.02 7.36 -17.17
C ALA A 191 -12.58 7.15 -17.68
N THR A 192 -12.20 7.75 -18.80
CA THR A 192 -10.85 7.63 -19.36
C THR A 192 -9.79 8.22 -18.42
N ILE A 193 -10.04 9.38 -17.83
CA ILE A 193 -9.10 10.04 -16.91
C ILE A 193 -9.00 9.27 -15.59
N VAL A 194 -10.13 8.83 -15.03
CA VAL A 194 -10.15 8.00 -13.81
C VAL A 194 -9.45 6.66 -14.06
N GLY A 195 -9.76 6.00 -15.17
CA GLY A 195 -9.13 4.74 -15.58
C GLY A 195 -7.63 4.86 -15.75
N ARG A 196 -7.11 6.03 -16.17
CA ARG A 196 -5.67 6.30 -16.23
C ARG A 196 -4.99 6.24 -14.85
N VAL A 197 -5.61 6.84 -13.83
CA VAL A 197 -5.07 6.89 -12.46
C VAL A 197 -5.10 5.52 -11.80
N PHE A 198 -6.23 4.80 -11.95
CA PHE A 198 -6.46 3.54 -11.25
C PHE A 198 -6.16 2.29 -12.09
N LYS A 199 -5.68 2.48 -13.32
CA LYS A 199 -5.39 1.43 -14.32
C LYS A 199 -6.61 0.57 -14.71
N TRP A 200 -7.79 1.19 -14.81
CA TRP A 200 -9.02 0.52 -15.26
C TRP A 200 -9.34 0.80 -16.73
N GLY A 201 -9.83 -0.23 -17.41
CA GLY A 201 -10.46 -0.09 -18.73
C GLY A 201 -11.78 0.70 -18.67
N VAL A 202 -12.15 1.32 -19.80
CA VAL A 202 -13.46 1.98 -19.95
C VAL A 202 -14.61 0.96 -19.86
N ASP A 203 -14.39 -0.23 -20.39
CA ASP A 203 -15.27 -1.39 -20.28
C ASP A 203 -15.41 -1.87 -18.83
N GLU A 204 -14.35 -1.85 -18.03
CA GLU A 204 -14.44 -2.15 -16.60
C GLU A 204 -15.28 -1.08 -15.87
N LEU A 205 -15.05 0.20 -16.16
CA LEU A 205 -15.73 1.36 -15.54
C LEU A 205 -17.22 1.48 -15.88
N PHE A 206 -17.65 0.95 -17.03
CA PHE A 206 -19.07 0.86 -17.41
C PHE A 206 -19.64 -0.57 -17.35
N GLY A 207 -18.81 -1.55 -17.02
CA GLY A 207 -19.20 -2.96 -16.88
C GLY A 207 -20.02 -3.27 -15.63
N THR A 208 -20.12 -4.55 -15.34
CA THR A 208 -20.84 -5.09 -14.18
C THR A 208 -19.94 -5.56 -13.02
N PRO A 209 -18.73 -6.11 -13.24
CA PRO A 209 -17.90 -6.60 -12.14
C PRO A 209 -17.52 -5.49 -11.14
N PRO A 210 -17.28 -5.77 -9.86
CA PRO A 210 -16.76 -4.76 -8.95
C PRO A 210 -15.39 -4.24 -9.42
N LEU A 211 -15.16 -2.94 -9.30
CA LEU A 211 -13.86 -2.34 -9.64
C LEU A 211 -12.82 -2.78 -8.62
N ARG A 212 -11.72 -3.38 -9.09
CA ARG A 212 -10.65 -3.89 -8.25
C ARG A 212 -9.43 -2.99 -8.33
N LEU A 213 -8.96 -2.50 -7.20
CA LEU A 213 -7.75 -1.68 -7.15
C LEU A 213 -6.51 -2.56 -7.34
N HIS A 214 -5.59 -2.13 -8.21
CA HIS A 214 -4.30 -2.77 -8.37
C HIS A 214 -3.35 -2.30 -7.26
N THR A 215 -3.44 -2.95 -6.10
CA THR A 215 -2.82 -2.50 -4.85
C THR A 215 -1.36 -2.94 -4.70
N GLU A 216 -0.95 -4.02 -5.37
CA GLU A 216 0.38 -4.64 -5.29
C GLU A 216 1.51 -3.66 -5.64
N ALA A 217 1.38 -2.95 -6.76
CA ALA A 217 2.39 -1.98 -7.23
C ALA A 217 2.51 -0.75 -6.31
N ALA A 218 1.45 -0.42 -5.57
CA ALA A 218 1.46 0.70 -4.64
C ALA A 218 2.02 0.31 -3.26
N GLY A 219 2.44 -0.93 -3.04
CA GLY A 219 2.95 -1.40 -1.75
C GLY A 219 1.87 -1.72 -0.71
N LEU A 220 0.59 -1.65 -1.10
CA LEU A 220 -0.55 -1.80 -0.20
C LEU A 220 -0.68 -3.21 0.40
N ALA A 221 -0.12 -4.25 -0.22
CA ALA A 221 -0.09 -5.60 0.34
C ALA A 221 0.70 -5.67 1.66
N ARG A 222 1.60 -4.72 1.90
CA ARG A 222 2.40 -4.58 3.14
C ARG A 222 1.78 -3.57 4.11
N PHE A 223 0.74 -2.86 3.70
CA PHE A 223 0.11 -1.79 4.46
C PHE A 223 -1.19 -2.28 5.11
N LYS A 224 -1.31 -2.17 6.42
CA LYS A 224 -2.52 -2.53 7.16
C LYS A 224 -3.35 -1.27 7.41
N VAL A 225 -4.63 -1.33 7.06
CA VAL A 225 -5.50 -0.16 7.22
C VAL A 225 -5.81 0.09 8.70
N PRO A 226 -5.73 1.35 9.19
CA PRO A 226 -6.04 1.69 10.57
C PRO A 226 -7.44 1.23 11.01
N ALA A 227 -7.55 0.80 12.27
CA ALA A 227 -8.82 0.38 12.85
C ALA A 227 -9.88 1.50 12.78
N GLY A 228 -10.98 1.25 12.06
CA GLY A 228 -12.08 2.20 11.88
C GLY A 228 -11.95 3.12 10.66
N ALA A 229 -10.86 3.04 9.90
CA ALA A 229 -10.77 3.70 8.60
C ALA A 229 -11.49 2.87 7.51
N ASP A 230 -12.04 3.57 6.51
CA ASP A 230 -12.62 2.91 5.33
C ASP A 230 -11.48 2.39 4.44
N GLU A 231 -11.21 1.09 4.53
CA GLU A 231 -10.16 0.38 3.79
C GLU A 231 -10.17 0.66 2.29
N ARG A 232 -11.36 0.81 1.70
CA ARG A 232 -11.49 1.09 0.27
C ARG A 232 -11.01 2.50 -0.06
N LYS A 233 -11.40 3.48 0.76
CA LYS A 233 -10.95 4.87 0.57
C LYS A 233 -9.46 5.02 0.78
N VAL A 234 -8.91 4.35 1.79
CA VAL A 234 -7.46 4.37 2.05
C VAL A 234 -6.71 3.74 0.88
N SER A 235 -7.14 2.56 0.43
CA SER A 235 -6.53 1.89 -0.73
C SER A 235 -6.59 2.74 -2.00
N ALA A 236 -7.76 3.33 -2.31
CA ALA A 236 -7.92 4.20 -3.47
C ALA A 236 -7.02 5.43 -3.38
N TYR A 237 -6.94 6.06 -2.21
CA TYR A 237 -6.08 7.22 -2.02
C TYR A 237 -4.60 6.86 -2.19
N THR A 238 -4.16 5.72 -1.67
CA THR A 238 -2.77 5.27 -1.82
C THR A 238 -2.41 4.99 -3.27
N VAL A 239 -3.30 4.38 -4.05
CA VAL A 239 -3.09 4.21 -5.51
C VAL A 239 -2.96 5.57 -6.21
N TYR A 240 -3.79 6.55 -5.85
CA TYR A 240 -3.67 7.92 -6.36
C TYR A 240 -2.35 8.59 -5.95
N ALA A 241 -1.94 8.50 -4.68
CA ALA A 241 -0.69 9.07 -4.21
C ALA A 241 0.53 8.45 -4.90
N HIS A 242 0.52 7.12 -5.08
CA HIS A 242 1.54 6.41 -5.84
C HIS A 242 1.55 6.85 -7.32
N TYR A 243 0.38 7.03 -7.95
CA TYR A 243 0.28 7.58 -9.30
C TYR A 243 0.97 8.95 -9.42
N LEU A 244 0.67 9.87 -8.50
CA LEU A 244 1.33 11.18 -8.46
C LEU A 244 2.85 11.06 -8.24
N ALA A 245 3.28 10.13 -7.39
CA ALA A 245 4.69 9.87 -7.13
C ALA A 245 5.41 9.46 -8.43
N LEU A 246 4.82 8.55 -9.22
CA LEU A 246 5.34 8.17 -10.54
C LEU A 246 5.42 9.36 -11.50
N LEU A 247 4.42 10.25 -11.50
CA LEU A 247 4.46 11.47 -12.31
C LEU A 247 5.60 12.41 -11.89
N VAL A 248 5.87 12.55 -10.59
CA VAL A 248 6.99 13.35 -10.09
C VAL A 248 8.33 12.74 -10.51
N LEU A 249 8.48 11.41 -10.44
CA LEU A 249 9.67 10.71 -10.93
C LEU A 249 9.85 10.94 -12.44
N GLN A 250 8.78 10.83 -13.23
CA GLN A 250 8.80 11.10 -14.67
C GLN A 250 9.14 12.56 -14.99
N ALA A 251 8.69 13.51 -14.17
CA ALA A 251 8.99 14.94 -14.30
C ALA A 251 10.38 15.34 -13.77
N THR A 252 11.14 14.40 -13.20
CA THR A 252 12.49 14.63 -12.66
C THR A 252 13.52 13.64 -13.24
N PRO A 253 13.61 13.44 -14.58
CA PRO A 253 14.42 12.36 -15.14
C PRO A 253 15.93 12.52 -14.91
N ASP A 254 16.40 13.74 -14.68
CA ASP A 254 17.82 14.06 -14.48
C ASP A 254 18.22 14.01 -12.99
N LEU A 255 17.29 13.65 -12.10
CA LEU A 255 17.53 13.63 -10.66
C LEU A 255 18.18 12.28 -10.30
N GLU A 256 19.51 12.28 -10.22
CA GLU A 256 20.34 11.10 -9.96
C GLU A 256 20.25 10.63 -8.49
N PRO A 257 19.90 9.35 -8.24
CA PRO A 257 19.91 8.78 -6.89
C PRO A 257 21.32 8.73 -6.30
N LYS A 258 21.44 9.09 -5.02
CA LYS A 258 22.68 8.97 -4.24
C LYS A 258 22.46 8.12 -2.99
N ARG A 259 23.55 7.75 -2.32
CA ARG A 259 23.48 7.10 -1.01
C ARG A 259 22.72 7.99 -0.04
N VAL A 260 21.78 7.40 0.67
CA VAL A 260 21.07 8.03 1.78
C VAL A 260 21.72 7.57 3.07
N PRO A 261 22.25 8.48 3.92
CA PRO A 261 22.74 8.12 5.23
C PRO A 261 21.62 7.54 6.10
N THR A 262 21.88 6.43 6.77
CA THR A 262 20.96 5.80 7.74
C THR A 262 21.43 5.98 9.18
N ASP A 263 22.59 6.61 9.37
CA ASP A 263 23.11 7.03 10.67
C ASP A 263 22.68 8.48 10.92
N ALA A 264 22.12 8.75 12.11
CA ALA A 264 21.50 10.03 12.42
C ALA A 264 22.54 11.15 12.54
N ASP A 265 23.70 10.87 13.15
CA ASP A 265 24.78 11.84 13.32
C ASP A 265 25.38 12.19 11.95
N GLU A 266 25.65 11.20 11.10
CA GLU A 266 26.09 11.41 9.71
C GLU A 266 25.10 12.29 8.94
N PHE A 267 23.79 11.99 9.02
CA PHE A 267 22.77 12.77 8.32
C PHE A 267 22.68 14.21 8.85
N HIS A 268 22.72 14.38 10.18
CA HIS A 268 22.68 15.69 10.83
C HIS A 268 23.87 16.56 10.38
N GLU A 269 25.09 16.02 10.45
CA GLU A 269 26.31 16.71 10.06
C GLU A 269 26.30 17.09 8.57
N GLU A 270 25.82 16.22 7.69
CA GLU A 270 25.72 16.52 6.26
C GLU A 270 24.70 17.64 5.95
N VAL A 271 23.55 17.67 6.64
CA VAL A 271 22.57 18.76 6.50
C VAL A 271 23.15 20.07 7.03
N LEU A 272 23.80 20.06 8.19
CA LEU A 272 24.46 21.25 8.75
C LEU A 272 25.56 21.78 7.83
N ALA A 273 26.43 20.91 7.32
CA ALA A 273 27.54 21.29 6.45
C ALA A 273 27.05 21.92 5.14
N GLU A 274 25.95 21.42 4.57
CA GLU A 274 25.41 21.91 3.30
C GLU A 274 24.49 23.14 3.46
N CYS A 275 23.66 23.15 4.51
CA CYS A 275 22.53 24.08 4.62
C CYS A 275 22.57 24.99 5.86
N GLY A 276 23.48 24.74 6.80
CA GLY A 276 23.76 25.58 7.98
C GLY A 276 22.84 25.38 9.19
N ALA A 277 21.70 24.71 9.03
CA ALA A 277 20.77 24.39 10.13
C ALA A 277 19.90 23.19 9.78
N VAL A 278 19.51 22.38 10.77
CA VAL A 278 18.57 21.27 10.58
C VAL A 278 17.14 21.77 10.83
N ASN A 279 16.38 21.93 9.75
CA ASN A 279 14.96 22.28 9.76
C ASN A 279 14.29 21.71 8.50
N LEU A 280 12.96 21.75 8.43
CA LEU A 280 12.20 21.20 7.31
C LEU A 280 12.70 21.70 5.94
N GLU A 281 12.92 23.01 5.78
CA GLU A 281 13.38 23.58 4.50
C GLU A 281 14.71 22.96 4.05
N ASN A 282 15.66 22.88 4.97
CA ASN A 282 17.02 22.42 4.70
C ASN A 282 17.07 20.90 4.52
N VAL A 283 16.25 20.14 5.24
CA VAL A 283 16.04 18.70 5.00
C VAL A 283 15.51 18.49 3.59
N LEU A 284 14.45 19.19 3.17
CA LEU A 284 13.90 19.07 1.81
C LEU A 284 14.92 19.44 0.72
N ARG A 285 15.77 20.45 0.98
CA ARG A 285 16.85 20.85 0.08
C ARG A 285 17.92 19.75 -0.03
N PHE A 286 18.30 19.17 1.09
CA PHE A 286 19.30 18.11 1.16
C PHE A 286 18.80 16.83 0.49
N LEU A 287 17.55 16.42 0.74
CA LEU A 287 16.93 15.27 0.07
C LEU A 287 16.91 15.43 -1.46
N TRP A 288 16.63 16.63 -1.97
CA TRP A 288 16.76 16.90 -3.40
C TRP A 288 18.19 16.64 -3.91
N LYS A 289 19.23 17.02 -3.15
CA LYS A 289 20.63 16.75 -3.52
C LYS A 289 20.96 15.26 -3.52
N LEU A 290 20.29 14.47 -2.67
CA LEU A 290 20.38 13.01 -2.64
C LEU A 290 19.58 12.31 -3.76
N GLY A 291 18.85 13.08 -4.57
CA GLY A 291 18.05 12.55 -5.66
C GLY A 291 16.63 12.18 -5.27
N ILE A 292 16.14 12.66 -4.13
CA ILE A 292 14.83 12.31 -3.56
C ILE A 292 13.89 13.52 -3.65
N PRO A 293 12.93 13.53 -4.59
CA PRO A 293 11.86 14.51 -4.57
C PRO A 293 10.88 14.19 -3.44
N VAL A 294 10.33 15.24 -2.83
CA VAL A 294 9.31 15.12 -1.78
C VAL A 294 8.02 15.74 -2.29
N LEU A 295 6.95 14.94 -2.39
CA LEU A 295 5.63 15.34 -2.86
C LEU A 295 4.72 15.66 -1.66
N PRO A 296 4.34 16.93 -1.46
CA PRO A 296 3.40 17.30 -0.40
C PRO A 296 1.95 17.18 -0.85
N LEU A 297 1.13 16.49 -0.07
CA LEU A 297 -0.31 16.35 -0.22
C LEU A 297 -1.02 16.92 1.01
N ASN A 298 -2.27 17.36 0.84
CA ASN A 298 -3.07 17.95 1.92
C ASN A 298 -4.49 17.36 2.03
N ASP A 299 -4.72 16.19 1.42
CA ASP A 299 -6.01 15.49 1.53
C ASP A 299 -6.22 14.85 2.90
N SER A 300 -7.50 14.64 3.25
CA SER A 300 -7.91 13.96 4.47
C SER A 300 -7.73 12.43 4.40
N GLY A 301 -7.27 11.83 5.51
CA GLY A 301 -7.29 10.35 5.71
C GLY A 301 -6.19 9.59 4.97
N ALA A 302 -6.07 8.28 5.19
CA ALA A 302 -5.02 7.35 4.69
C ALA A 302 -3.75 7.24 5.55
N PHE A 303 -2.67 7.95 5.19
CA PHE A 303 -1.35 7.88 5.85
C PHE A 303 -0.79 9.30 6.12
N HIS A 304 0.33 9.40 6.85
CA HIS A 304 1.06 10.67 7.07
C HIS A 304 2.29 10.79 6.17
N GLY A 305 3.11 9.75 6.11
CA GLY A 305 4.22 9.58 5.19
C GLY A 305 4.06 8.32 4.34
N ALA A 306 4.67 8.35 3.16
CA ALA A 306 4.89 7.16 2.37
C ALA A 306 6.17 7.30 1.55
N PHE A 307 6.84 6.18 1.37
CA PHE A 307 8.06 6.05 0.60
C PHE A 307 7.86 5.01 -0.50
N TRP A 308 8.28 5.36 -1.71
CA TRP A 308 8.41 4.42 -2.82
C TRP A 308 9.80 4.55 -3.45
N ARG A 309 10.36 3.41 -3.83
CA ARG A 309 11.50 3.28 -4.73
C ARG A 309 11.04 2.51 -5.95
N VAL A 310 11.25 3.12 -7.12
CA VAL A 310 10.86 2.57 -8.42
C VAL A 310 12.07 2.70 -9.35
N ASP A 311 12.48 1.58 -9.94
CA ASP A 311 13.70 1.50 -10.75
C ASP A 311 14.94 2.13 -10.06
N GLY A 312 15.07 1.91 -8.74
CA GLY A 312 16.17 2.45 -7.92
C GLY A 312 16.07 3.95 -7.59
N ARG A 313 14.98 4.63 -7.98
CA ARG A 313 14.74 6.04 -7.68
C ARG A 313 13.76 6.20 -6.51
N ASN A 314 14.21 6.85 -5.46
CA ASN A 314 13.41 7.12 -4.26
C ASN A 314 12.48 8.32 -4.48
N ILE A 315 11.28 8.27 -3.89
CA ILE A 315 10.36 9.40 -3.73
C ILE A 315 9.65 9.29 -2.38
N ILE A 316 9.49 10.42 -1.72
CA ILE A 316 8.76 10.53 -0.46
C ILE A 316 7.48 11.34 -0.72
N VAL A 317 6.36 10.89 -0.15
CA VAL A 317 5.09 11.61 -0.15
C VAL A 317 4.76 11.95 1.29
N LEU A 318 4.55 13.24 1.56
CA LEU A 318 4.15 13.73 2.87
C LEU A 318 2.73 14.25 2.80
N LYS A 319 1.90 13.84 3.75
CA LYS A 319 0.50 14.23 3.84
C LYS A 319 0.09 14.50 5.26
N GLN A 320 0.20 15.76 5.64
CA GLN A 320 -0.05 16.18 7.01
C GLN A 320 -0.93 17.44 7.04
N ARG A 321 -1.87 17.49 7.99
CA ARG A 321 -2.80 18.62 8.16
C ARG A 321 -2.34 19.63 9.20
N THR A 322 -1.41 19.23 10.06
CA THR A 322 -0.81 20.17 11.01
C THR A 322 0.05 21.20 10.30
N MET A 323 0.03 22.43 10.80
CA MET A 323 0.89 23.53 10.35
C MET A 323 2.28 23.51 11.03
N SER A 324 2.66 22.39 11.63
CA SER A 324 3.95 22.23 12.30
C SER A 324 5.05 21.83 11.33
N ASN A 325 6.07 22.69 11.18
CA ASN A 325 7.29 22.36 10.44
C ASN A 325 8.05 21.19 11.07
N ALA A 326 8.15 21.15 12.40
CA ALA A 326 8.85 20.10 13.12
C ALA A 326 8.20 18.73 12.90
N ARG A 327 6.87 18.70 12.83
CA ARG A 327 6.13 17.48 12.58
C ARG A 327 6.35 16.98 11.15
N TRP A 328 6.27 17.88 10.17
CA TRP A 328 6.59 17.55 8.79
C TRP A 328 8.05 17.11 8.62
N ALA A 329 8.99 17.72 9.34
CA ALA A 329 10.39 17.31 9.32
C ALA A 329 10.57 15.91 9.89
N ASN A 330 9.92 15.61 11.01
CA ASN A 330 9.91 14.28 11.62
C ASN A 330 9.38 13.21 10.66
N ASP A 331 8.18 13.43 10.09
CA ASP A 331 7.56 12.50 9.13
C ASP A 331 8.47 12.35 7.88
N CYS A 332 9.11 13.42 7.41
CA CYS A 332 10.05 13.37 6.29
C CYS A 332 11.33 12.58 6.58
N LEU A 333 11.93 12.76 7.75
CA LEU A 333 13.14 12.06 8.16
C LEU A 333 12.87 10.58 8.43
N HIS A 334 11.70 10.26 8.98
CA HIS A 334 11.21 8.90 9.15
C HIS A 334 11.17 8.15 7.81
N GLU A 335 10.51 8.73 6.79
CA GLU A 335 10.48 8.13 5.44
C GLU A 335 11.87 8.07 4.79
N THR A 336 12.74 9.04 5.10
CA THR A 336 14.12 9.06 4.61
C THR A 336 14.94 7.89 5.13
N PHE A 337 14.75 7.50 6.40
CA PHE A 337 15.40 6.32 6.96
C PHE A 337 15.06 5.06 6.17
N HIS A 338 13.76 4.84 5.89
CA HIS A 338 13.31 3.73 5.04
C HIS A 338 13.87 3.81 3.61
N ALA A 339 14.02 5.03 3.08
CA ALA A 339 14.62 5.26 1.77
C ALA A 339 16.13 4.94 1.70
N GLY A 340 16.83 4.89 2.83
CA GLY A 340 18.23 4.46 2.92
C GLY A 340 18.43 2.97 3.14
N GLN A 341 17.38 2.25 3.55
CA GLN A 341 17.43 0.80 3.73
C GLN A 341 17.43 0.06 2.39
N GLU A 342 18.11 -1.10 2.38
CA GLU A 342 18.21 -2.02 1.23
C GLU A 342 18.47 -1.29 -0.10
N PRO A 343 19.55 -0.49 -0.21
CA PRO A 343 19.75 0.42 -1.36
C PRO A 343 19.96 -0.30 -2.70
N ASN A 344 20.22 -1.61 -2.68
CA ASN A 344 20.39 -2.43 -3.88
C ASN A 344 19.06 -2.98 -4.44
N GLU A 345 17.97 -2.88 -3.69
CA GLU A 345 16.65 -3.30 -4.17
C GLU A 345 16.07 -2.22 -5.09
N PRO A 346 15.73 -2.55 -6.36
CA PRO A 346 15.20 -1.57 -7.31
C PRO A 346 13.77 -1.12 -6.96
N GLU A 347 13.00 -1.99 -6.30
CA GLU A 347 11.61 -1.76 -5.91
C GLU A 347 11.47 -1.94 -4.39
N ARG A 348 11.07 -0.88 -3.68
CA ARG A 348 10.79 -0.93 -2.24
C ARG A 348 9.69 0.07 -1.91
N SER A 349 8.82 -0.24 -0.96
CA SER A 349 7.76 0.67 -0.55
C SER A 349 7.44 0.48 0.92
N ILE A 350 7.24 1.60 1.62
CA ILE A 350 6.72 1.67 2.99
C ILE A 350 5.61 2.72 2.98
N ILE A 351 4.49 2.41 3.64
CA ILE A 351 3.39 3.36 3.81
C ILE A 351 3.11 3.40 5.31
N GLU A 352 3.23 4.59 5.89
CA GLU A 352 3.18 4.78 7.33
C GLU A 352 1.76 4.62 7.89
N GLU A 353 1.64 3.92 9.02
CA GLU A 353 0.43 3.93 9.84
C GLU A 353 0.39 5.14 10.78
N SER A 354 -0.81 5.47 11.30
CA SER A 354 -0.95 6.47 12.36
C SER A 354 -0.09 6.13 13.58
N GLU A 355 0.62 7.11 14.15
CA GLU A 355 1.45 6.99 15.38
C GLU A 355 0.72 6.43 16.61
N MET A 356 -0.61 6.40 16.53
CA MET A 356 -1.48 5.85 17.57
C MET A 356 -1.70 4.34 17.43
N SER A 357 -1.17 3.68 16.39
CA SER A 357 -1.40 2.25 16.18
C SER A 357 -0.54 1.38 17.11
N PRO A 358 -1.12 0.34 17.76
CA PRO A 358 -0.37 -0.63 18.55
C PRO A 358 0.76 -1.31 17.78
N GLU A 359 0.52 -1.67 16.53
CA GLU A 359 1.46 -2.39 15.67
C GLU A 359 2.71 -1.58 15.35
N ARG A 360 2.56 -0.27 15.11
CA ARG A 360 3.68 0.65 14.92
C ARG A 360 4.53 0.79 16.18
N ARG A 361 3.89 0.76 17.36
CA ARG A 361 4.60 0.81 18.65
C ARG A 361 5.44 -0.44 18.89
N ASP A 362 5.05 -1.59 18.34
CA ASP A 362 5.73 -2.87 18.57
C ASP A 362 6.78 -3.20 17.48
N SER A 363 6.78 -2.48 16.35
CA SER A 363 7.75 -2.68 15.25
C SER A 363 9.11 -2.04 15.57
N VAL A 364 10.17 -2.87 15.56
CA VAL A 364 11.54 -2.39 15.78
C VAL A 364 11.97 -1.41 14.68
N GLU A 365 11.60 -1.69 13.43
CA GLU A 365 11.95 -0.85 12.27
C GLU A 365 11.33 0.55 12.37
N GLU A 366 10.06 0.63 12.79
CA GLU A 366 9.33 1.89 13.00
C GLU A 366 9.89 2.71 14.18
N GLN A 367 10.29 2.02 15.25
CA GLN A 367 10.97 2.64 16.38
C GLN A 367 12.36 3.16 16.00
N GLU A 368 13.10 2.45 15.14
CA GLU A 368 14.38 2.91 14.59
C GLU A 368 14.21 4.14 13.70
N ALA A 369 13.25 4.13 12.78
CA ALA A 369 12.93 5.28 11.93
C ALA A 369 12.53 6.52 12.74
N THR A 370 11.73 6.34 13.80
CA THR A 370 11.32 7.44 14.69
C THR A 370 12.49 7.96 15.54
N ARG A 371 13.37 7.07 16.02
CA ARG A 371 14.60 7.48 16.72
C ARG A 371 15.54 8.24 15.80
N PHE A 372 15.78 7.74 14.59
CA PHE A 372 16.55 8.42 13.56
C PHE A 372 16.04 9.84 13.32
N ALA A 373 14.73 10.03 13.12
CA ALA A 373 14.15 11.36 12.93
C ALA A 373 14.36 12.28 14.14
N GLY A 374 14.18 11.76 15.36
CA GLY A 374 14.43 12.49 16.60
C GLY A 374 15.88 12.91 16.76
N ASP A 375 16.82 11.98 16.56
CA ASP A 375 18.26 12.21 16.71
C ASP A 375 18.79 13.16 15.63
N VAL A 376 18.31 13.07 14.38
CA VAL A 376 18.64 14.06 13.36
C VAL A 376 18.14 15.45 13.74
N MET A 377 16.94 15.59 14.30
CA MET A 377 16.41 16.90 14.70
C MET A 377 17.05 17.47 15.97
N LEU A 378 17.58 16.60 16.84
CA LEU A 378 18.06 16.95 18.18
C LEU A 378 19.56 16.66 18.37
N ASP A 379 20.33 16.62 17.29
CA ASP A 379 21.80 16.50 17.30
C ASP A 379 22.30 15.27 18.10
N GLY A 380 21.65 14.12 17.89
CA GLY A 380 21.95 12.87 18.61
C GLY A 380 21.59 12.87 20.10
N ARG A 381 20.97 13.94 20.62
CA ARG A 381 20.66 14.13 22.05
C ARG A 381 19.19 13.86 22.38
N ALA A 382 18.42 13.22 21.51
CA ALA A 382 16.97 13.09 21.70
C ALA A 382 16.60 12.39 23.03
N GLU A 383 17.27 11.29 23.34
CA GLU A 383 17.04 10.55 24.59
C GLU A 383 17.55 11.29 25.84
N GLU A 384 18.68 11.98 25.73
CA GLU A 384 19.23 12.82 26.81
C GLU A 384 18.22 13.92 27.19
N LEU A 385 17.76 14.68 26.19
CA LEU A 385 16.79 15.77 26.36
C LEU A 385 15.47 15.24 26.91
N ALA A 386 15.01 14.08 26.44
CA ALA A 386 13.80 13.45 26.96
C ALA A 386 13.89 13.11 28.45
N GLN A 387 15.05 12.61 28.90
CA GLN A 387 15.30 12.33 30.31
C GLN A 387 15.33 13.62 31.14
N MET A 388 15.91 14.69 30.62
CA MET A 388 15.88 16.01 31.27
C MET A 388 14.44 16.51 31.45
N CYS A 389 13.57 16.36 30.44
CA CYS A 389 12.16 16.71 30.55
C CYS A 389 11.44 15.92 31.65
N VAL A 390 11.68 14.60 31.73
CA VAL A 390 11.08 13.76 32.77
C VAL A 390 11.58 14.14 34.17
N HIS A 391 12.88 14.44 34.31
CA HIS A 391 13.45 14.90 35.58
C HIS A 391 12.85 16.23 36.01
N ALA A 392 12.79 17.21 35.10
CA ALA A 392 12.19 18.52 35.33
C ALA A 392 10.69 18.43 35.68
N ALA A 393 9.96 17.49 35.07
CA ALA A 393 8.56 17.21 35.39
C ALA A 393 8.37 16.50 36.74
N GLY A 394 9.43 15.92 37.31
CA GLY A 394 9.37 15.07 38.50
C GLY A 394 8.59 13.78 38.26
N GLY A 395 8.70 13.20 37.06
CA GLY A 395 7.97 11.98 36.66
C GLY A 395 6.47 12.16 36.42
N ARG A 396 5.97 13.40 36.42
CA ARG A 396 4.55 13.72 36.30
C ARG A 396 4.17 14.21 34.91
N VAL A 397 3.32 13.45 34.22
CA VAL A 397 2.87 13.75 32.84
C VAL A 397 2.14 15.10 32.75
N ASP A 398 1.37 15.49 33.78
CA ASP A 398 0.69 16.80 33.85
C ASP A 398 1.65 18.00 33.83
N ARG A 399 2.89 17.81 34.29
CA ARG A 399 3.93 18.85 34.31
C ARG A 399 4.80 18.87 33.06
N LEU A 400 4.66 17.86 32.21
CA LEU A 400 5.61 17.61 31.13
C LEU A 400 5.62 18.70 30.08
N LYS A 401 4.45 19.31 29.78
CA LYS A 401 4.36 20.41 28.81
C LYS A 401 5.32 21.55 29.16
N ARG A 402 5.27 22.02 30.41
CA ARG A 402 6.14 23.09 30.90
C ARG A 402 7.61 22.65 31.00
N ALA A 403 7.84 21.37 31.30
CA ALA A 403 9.20 20.83 31.35
C ALA A 403 9.85 20.78 29.96
N VAL A 404 9.08 20.42 28.92
CA VAL A 404 9.54 20.41 27.52
C VAL A 404 9.87 21.83 27.05
N GLU A 405 9.00 22.81 27.29
CA GLU A 405 9.27 24.22 26.97
C GLU A 405 10.56 24.71 27.65
N MET A 406 10.69 24.46 28.96
CA MET A 406 11.86 24.88 29.73
C MET A 406 13.16 24.21 29.29
N VAL A 407 13.13 22.91 28.98
CA VAL A 407 14.33 22.18 28.52
C VAL A 407 14.70 22.63 27.11
N ALA A 408 13.72 22.82 26.22
CA ALA A 408 13.95 23.33 24.87
C ALA A 408 14.63 24.71 24.89
N ASP A 409 14.12 25.63 25.71
CA ASP A 409 14.70 26.97 25.88
C ASP A 409 16.12 26.95 26.48
N ASN A 410 16.37 26.07 27.47
CA ASN A 410 17.68 25.99 28.13
C ASN A 410 18.76 25.35 27.26
N GLU A 411 18.38 24.37 26.45
CA GLU A 411 19.28 23.59 25.60
C GLU A 411 19.36 24.11 24.16
N ASP A 412 18.66 25.21 23.86
CA ASP A 412 18.59 25.87 22.55
C ASP A 412 18.17 24.91 21.42
N VAL A 413 17.15 24.08 21.69
CA VAL A 413 16.58 23.13 20.73
C VAL A 413 15.15 23.48 20.36
N GLU A 414 14.71 23.02 19.19
CA GLU A 414 13.36 23.29 18.70
C GLU A 414 12.31 22.51 19.53
N VAL A 415 11.40 23.26 20.16
CA VAL A 415 10.42 22.73 21.11
C VAL A 415 9.48 21.70 20.47
N GLY A 416 9.14 21.86 19.19
CA GLY A 416 8.26 20.95 18.46
C GLY A 416 8.89 19.58 18.25
N ALA A 417 10.16 19.52 17.85
CA ALA A 417 10.95 18.29 17.72
C ALA A 417 11.06 17.56 19.05
N LEU A 418 11.43 18.27 20.13
CA LEU A 418 11.51 17.67 21.47
C LEU A 418 10.14 17.15 21.94
N ALA A 419 9.06 17.90 21.67
CA ALA A 419 7.72 17.47 22.00
C ALA A 419 7.27 16.21 21.22
N ASN A 420 7.63 16.11 19.92
CA ASN A 420 7.34 14.93 19.10
C ASN A 420 8.08 13.69 19.63
N TYR A 421 9.38 13.83 19.91
CA TYR A 421 10.17 12.72 20.47
C TYR A 421 9.65 12.30 21.86
N MET A 422 9.25 13.25 22.71
CA MET A 422 8.63 12.96 24.00
C MET A 422 7.30 12.21 23.86
N ALA A 423 6.46 12.57 22.89
CA ALA A 423 5.21 11.87 22.63
C ALA A 423 5.44 10.43 22.18
N PHE A 424 6.40 10.21 21.27
CA PHE A 424 6.85 8.88 20.87
C PHE A 424 7.33 8.06 22.08
N ARG A 425 8.25 8.60 22.87
CA ARG A 425 8.85 7.90 24.02
C ARG A 425 7.82 7.55 25.09
N LEU A 426 6.80 8.38 25.29
CA LEU A 426 5.67 8.09 26.17
C LEU A 426 4.72 7.04 25.58
N SER A 427 4.54 7.01 24.26
CA SER A 427 3.68 6.02 23.59
C SER A 427 4.17 4.58 23.78
N LEU A 428 5.49 4.39 23.89
CA LEU A 428 6.14 3.11 24.24
C LEU A 428 5.78 2.64 25.67
N GLN A 429 5.27 3.53 26.51
CA GLN A 429 4.79 3.25 27.87
C GLN A 429 3.25 3.29 27.95
N ASP A 430 2.56 3.17 26.80
CA ASP A 430 1.10 3.29 26.68
C ASP A 430 0.52 4.65 27.13
N VAL A 431 1.34 5.70 27.17
CA VAL A 431 0.89 7.05 27.51
C VAL A 431 0.70 7.88 26.23
N ASN A 432 -0.55 8.19 25.90
CA ASN A 432 -0.87 9.06 24.77
C ASN A 432 -0.63 10.54 25.13
N TRP A 433 0.41 11.14 24.55
CA TRP A 433 0.77 12.55 24.73
C TRP A 433 0.81 13.36 23.42
N TRP A 434 0.46 12.76 22.29
CA TRP A 434 0.49 13.40 20.96
C TRP A 434 -0.36 14.67 20.87
N GLY A 435 -1.52 14.69 21.54
CA GLY A 435 -2.35 15.89 21.62
C GLY A 435 -1.69 17.06 22.37
N ALA A 436 -0.93 16.77 23.43
CA ALA A 436 -0.18 17.79 24.16
C ALA A 436 1.06 18.26 23.38
N ALA A 437 1.77 17.34 22.72
CA ALA A 437 2.88 17.68 21.84
C ALA A 437 2.44 18.55 20.65
N THR A 438 1.26 18.31 20.08
CA THR A 438 0.68 19.14 19.02
C THR A 438 0.48 20.59 19.48
N ASN A 439 0.10 20.80 20.74
CA ASN A 439 -0.09 22.14 21.30
C ASN A 439 1.22 22.89 21.62
N LEU A 440 2.37 22.24 21.45
CA LEU A 440 3.70 22.83 21.63
C LEU A 440 4.37 23.20 20.30
N GLN A 441 3.77 22.85 19.18
CA GLN A 441 4.33 23.12 17.87
C GLN A 441 4.18 24.59 17.50
N SER A 442 5.20 25.20 16.90
CA SER A 442 5.04 26.51 16.26
C SER A 442 4.29 26.37 14.93
N SER A 443 3.60 27.44 14.52
CA SER A 443 2.82 27.51 13.27
C SER A 443 3.29 28.68 12.40
N ASP A 444 4.60 28.88 12.36
CA ASP A 444 5.21 30.10 11.80
C ASP A 444 5.14 30.17 10.27
N SER A 445 4.99 29.02 9.60
CA SER A 445 4.85 28.92 8.14
C SER A 445 3.99 27.72 7.75
N ASN A 446 3.39 27.75 6.56
CA ASN A 446 2.66 26.61 6.02
C ASN A 446 3.65 25.57 5.46
N PRO A 447 3.86 24.42 6.12
CA PRO A 447 4.84 23.42 5.68
C PRO A 447 4.47 22.77 4.33
N TRP A 448 3.18 22.68 4.00
CA TRP A 448 2.74 22.18 2.70
C TRP A 448 3.14 23.13 1.57
N GLU A 449 2.94 24.45 1.76
CA GLU A 449 3.40 25.46 0.80
C GLU A 449 4.92 25.46 0.69
N LEU A 450 5.63 25.37 1.81
CA LEU A 450 7.09 25.28 1.83
C LEU A 450 7.58 24.10 0.99
N ALA A 451 7.04 22.89 1.20
CA ALA A 451 7.41 21.71 0.42
C ALA A 451 7.02 21.84 -1.05
N ARG A 452 5.84 22.40 -1.35
CA ARG A 452 5.36 22.60 -2.72
C ARG A 452 6.29 23.54 -3.48
N ASP A 453 6.67 24.65 -2.86
CA ASP A 453 7.48 25.70 -3.48
C ASP A 453 8.94 25.25 -3.68
N ARG A 454 9.38 24.19 -2.98
CA ARG A 454 10.66 23.51 -3.24
C ARG A 454 10.58 22.49 -4.37
N LEU A 455 9.44 21.83 -4.53
CA LEU A 455 9.24 20.81 -5.57
C LEU A 455 8.90 21.45 -6.93
N LEU A 456 7.83 22.25 -6.97
CA LEU A 456 7.15 22.68 -8.20
C LEU A 456 8.09 23.38 -9.20
N PRO A 457 8.98 24.32 -8.81
CA PRO A 457 9.87 24.99 -9.76
C PRO A 457 10.89 24.07 -10.44
N ARG A 458 11.09 22.86 -9.89
CA ARG A 458 12.10 21.89 -10.37
C ARG A 458 11.49 20.77 -11.21
N LEU A 459 10.16 20.72 -11.35
CA LEU A 459 9.47 19.74 -12.18
C LEU A 459 9.55 20.11 -13.66
N LYS A 460 10.00 19.16 -14.49
CA LYS A 460 9.96 19.28 -15.96
C LYS A 460 8.58 18.86 -16.47
N LEU A 461 7.60 19.75 -16.27
CA LEU A 461 6.18 19.48 -16.59
C LEU A 461 5.92 19.20 -18.09
N ASP A 462 6.83 19.59 -18.97
CA ASP A 462 6.83 19.27 -20.40
C ASP A 462 7.05 17.76 -20.69
N ARG A 463 7.58 17.01 -19.72
CA ARG A 463 7.76 15.55 -19.81
C ARG A 463 6.47 14.76 -19.54
N LEU A 464 5.43 15.43 -19.04
CA LEU A 464 4.12 14.84 -18.78
C LEU A 464 3.17 15.20 -19.92
N ASN A 465 2.26 14.29 -20.27
CA ASN A 465 1.16 14.65 -21.16
C ASN A 465 0.19 15.61 -20.43
N ASP A 466 -0.67 16.29 -21.19
CA ASP A 466 -1.51 17.37 -20.67
C ASP A 466 -2.43 16.93 -19.51
N ILE A 467 -2.96 15.71 -19.56
CA ILE A 467 -3.84 15.17 -18.50
C ILE A 467 -3.05 14.95 -17.22
N ASP A 468 -1.90 14.28 -17.32
CA ASP A 468 -1.06 13.95 -16.16
C ASP A 468 -0.48 15.20 -15.52
N ARG A 469 -0.06 16.16 -16.35
CA ARG A 469 0.36 17.49 -15.88
C ARG A 469 -0.74 18.17 -15.09
N GLN A 470 -1.99 18.14 -15.56
CA GLN A 470 -3.11 18.77 -14.87
C GLN A 470 -3.45 18.08 -13.54
N ILE A 471 -3.46 16.74 -13.50
CA ILE A 471 -3.68 15.97 -12.26
C ILE A 471 -2.61 16.32 -11.22
N LEU A 472 -1.33 16.33 -11.61
CA LEU A 472 -0.23 16.67 -10.71
C LEU A 472 -0.34 18.11 -10.19
N LEU A 473 -0.64 19.07 -11.06
CA LEU A 473 -0.82 20.46 -10.65
C LEU A 473 -2.01 20.64 -9.70
N GLN A 474 -3.12 19.91 -9.91
CA GLN A 474 -4.27 19.92 -9.00
C GLN A 474 -3.93 19.38 -7.62
N ALA A 475 -3.08 18.36 -7.53
CA ALA A 475 -2.58 17.86 -6.25
C ALA A 475 -1.76 18.94 -5.51
N LEU A 476 -0.99 19.72 -6.25
CA LEU A 476 -0.12 20.79 -5.77
C LEU A 476 -0.81 22.16 -5.66
N THR A 477 -2.13 22.24 -5.82
CA THR A 477 -2.90 23.47 -5.64
C THR A 477 -3.77 23.36 -4.38
N THR A 478 -3.83 24.42 -3.58
CA THR A 478 -4.77 24.53 -2.46
C THR A 478 -6.18 24.76 -3.02
N THR A 479 -7.15 23.95 -2.60
CA THR A 479 -8.57 24.11 -2.95
C THR A 479 -9.27 25.27 -2.22
N GLU A 480 -8.51 26.27 -1.74
CA GLU A 480 -9.03 27.44 -1.01
C GLU A 480 -9.08 28.73 -1.84
N GLU A 481 -8.99 28.64 -3.17
CA GLU A 481 -9.41 29.73 -4.08
C GLU A 481 -10.60 29.33 -4.95
#